data_AF-A0A5B8ST37-F1
#
_entry.id   AF-A0A5B8ST37-F1
#
_cell.length_a   1.000
_cell.length_b   1.000
_cell.length_c   1.000
_cell.angle_alpha   90.00
_cell.angle_beta   90.00
_cell.angle_gamma   90.00
#
_symmetry.space_group_name_H-M   'P 1'
#
loop_
_entity.id
_entity.type
_entity.pdbx_description
1 polymer ?
#
loop_
_entity_poly.entity_id
_entity_poly.type
_entity_poly.pdbx_seq_one_letter_code
_entity_poly.pdbx_strand_id
1 'polypeptide(L)' 'MNEETFNVSIRKFLKKVGISSQREIEQAVNKAIEEGKLEGTETLPARMTLMVGDLNIKIDFDGTIELE' A
#
# COMPACT_ATOMS: atom_id res chain seq x y z
N MET A 1 -16.01 -24.08 -7.07
CA MET A 1 -15.26 -23.13 -6.21
C MET A 1 -16.15 -22.76 -5.05
N ASN A 2 -15.66 -22.79 -3.81
CA ASN A 2 -16.41 -22.24 -2.68
C ASN A 2 -16.21 -20.71 -2.70
N GLU A 3 -17.25 -19.98 -3.09
CA GLU A 3 -17.21 -18.51 -3.25
C GLU A 3 -16.89 -17.80 -1.93
N GLU A 4 -17.35 -18.32 -0.80
CA GLU A 4 -17.04 -17.76 0.52
C GLU A 4 -15.55 -17.89 0.83
N THR A 5 -14.97 -19.08 0.61
CA THR A 5 -13.54 -19.33 0.82
C THR A 5 -12.68 -18.45 -0.09
N PHE A 6 -13.08 -18.30 -1.35
CA PHE A 6 -12.40 -17.45 -2.32
C PHE A 6 -12.45 -15.96 -1.94
N ASN A 7 -13.63 -15.45 -1.57
CA ASN A 7 -13.78 -14.05 -1.14
C ASN A 7 -13.05 -13.76 0.18
N VAL A 8 -12.99 -14.73 1.10
CA VAL A 8 -12.23 -14.60 2.35
C VAL A 8 -10.73 -14.59 2.07
N SER A 9 -10.22 -15.42 1.16
CA SER A 9 -8.79 -15.47 0.85
C SER A 9 -8.30 -14.17 0.20
N ILE A 10 -9.05 -13.61 -0.75
CA ILE A 10 -8.75 -12.30 -1.36
C ILE A 10 -8.72 -11.21 -0.30
N ARG A 11 -9.75 -11.12 0.55
CA ARG A 11 -9.80 -10.10 1.61
C ARG A 11 -8.65 -10.23 2.59
N LYS A 12 -8.26 -11.45 2.98
CA LYS A 12 -7.09 -11.70 3.82
C LYS A 12 -5.80 -11.22 3.16
N PHE A 13 -5.63 -11.50 1.87
CA PHE A 13 -4.47 -11.04 1.10
C PHE A 13 -4.39 -9.52 1.05
N LEU A 14 -5.47 -8.85 0.63
CA LEU A 14 -5.52 -7.38 0.54
C LEU A 14 -5.29 -6.72 1.90
N LYS A 15 -5.85 -7.28 2.98
CA LYS A 15 -5.61 -6.80 4.35
C LYS A 15 -4.13 -6.91 4.74
N LYS A 16 -3.47 -8.02 4.42
CA LYS A 16 -2.04 -8.19 4.69
C LYS A 16 -1.21 -7.17 3.91
N VAL A 17 -1.49 -6.98 2.62
CA VAL A 17 -0.79 -6.00 1.77
C VAL A 17 -0.94 -4.59 2.34
N GLY A 18 -2.16 -4.18 2.69
CA GLY A 18 -2.43 -2.85 3.25
C GLY A 18 -1.65 -2.58 4.55
N ILE A 19 -1.74 -3.51 5.52
CA ILE A 19 -1.06 -3.35 6.83
C ILE A 19 0.46 -3.34 6.68
N SER A 20 1.02 -4.23 5.87
CA SER A 20 2.47 -4.27 5.65
C SER A 20 2.95 -3.01 4.93
N SER A 21 2.25 -2.57 3.88
CA SER A 21 2.64 -1.37 3.13
C SER A 21 2.56 -0.11 4.00
N GLN A 22 1.52 0.02 4.82
CA GLN A 22 1.38 1.13 5.76
C GLN A 22 2.58 1.22 6.70
N ARG A 23 2.96 0.11 7.35
CA ARG A 23 4.09 0.10 8.28
C ARG A 23 5.41 0.49 7.61
N GLU A 24 5.66 0.00 6.40
CA GLU A 24 6.89 0.34 5.66
C GLU A 24 6.91 1.83 5.27
N ILE A 25 5.77 2.37 4.84
CA ILE A 25 5.62 3.80 4.52
C ILE A 25 5.89 4.65 5.77
N GLU A 26 5.26 4.35 6.91
CA GLU A 26 5.45 5.09 8.16
C GLU A 26 6.92 5.08 8.60
N GLN A 27 7.59 3.93 8.53
CA GLN A 27 9.01 3.83 8.86
C GLN A 27 9.89 4.65 7.91
N ALA A 28 9.61 4.61 6.61
CA ALA A 28 10.35 5.37 5.62
C ALA A 28 10.16 6.88 5.79
N VAL A 29 8.93 7.33 6.06
CA VAL A 29 8.61 8.75 6.32
C VAL A 29 9.33 9.22 7.59
N ASN A 30 9.22 8.48 8.70
CA ASN A 30 9.89 8.84 9.95
C ASN A 30 11.40 8.99 9.77
N LYS A 31 12.02 8.02 9.09
CA LYS A 31 13.46 8.08 8.79
C LYS A 31 13.82 9.28 7.92
N ALA A 32 13.00 9.61 6.92
CA ALA A 32 13.24 10.76 6.06
C ALA A 32 13.12 12.10 6.82
N ILE A 33 12.21 12.18 7.80
CA ILE A 33 12.12 13.34 8.71
C ILE A 33 13.35 13.42 9.61
N GLU A 34 13.79 12.32 10.22
CA GLU A 34 15.01 12.26 11.03
C GLU A 34 16.27 12.66 10.25
N GLU A 35 16.34 12.30 8.97
CA GLU A 35 17.43 12.67 8.07
C GLU A 35 17.30 14.11 7.52
N GLY A 36 16.24 14.85 7.87
CA GLY A 36 15.97 16.21 7.40
C GLY A 36 15.61 16.30 5.91
N LYS A 37 15.15 15.20 5.30
CA LYS A 37 14.69 15.14 3.91
C LYS A 37 13.22 15.51 3.74
N LEU A 38 12.44 15.34 4.81
CA LEU A 38 11.04 15.75 4.90
C LEU A 38 10.88 16.63 6.14
N GLU A 39 10.02 17.63 6.03
CA GLU A 39 9.61 18.52 7.12
C GLU A 39 8.42 17.95 7.91
N GLY A 40 7.72 16.95 7.36
CA GLY A 40 6.60 16.27 8.00
C GLY A 40 5.24 16.92 7.73
N THR A 41 5.15 17.81 6.75
CA THR A 41 3.93 18.51 6.34
C THR A 41 3.61 18.32 4.85
N GLU A 42 4.41 17.50 4.17
CA GLU A 42 4.28 17.29 2.73
C GLU A 42 3.11 16.38 2.35
N THR A 43 2.68 16.53 1.10
CA THR A 43 1.82 15.55 0.44
C THR A 43 2.66 14.71 -0.52
N LEU A 44 2.73 13.41 -0.29
CA LEU A 44 3.53 12.48 -1.09
C LEU A 44 2.64 11.77 -2.12
N PRO A 45 2.91 11.87 -3.43
CA PRO A 45 2.22 11.06 -4.42
C PRO A 45 2.60 9.58 -4.25
N ALA A 46 1.61 8.71 -4.28
CA ALA A 46 1.77 7.26 -4.12
C ALA A 46 1.10 6.50 -5.26
N ARG A 47 1.74 5.40 -5.67
CA ARG A 47 1.19 4.47 -6.67
C ARG A 47 1.37 3.04 -6.19
N MET A 48 0.30 2.25 -6.24
CA MET A 48 0.33 0.81 -5.98
C MET A 48 -0.07 0.05 -7.26
N THR A 49 0.69 -0.99 -7.60
CA THR A 49 0.36 -1.89 -8.70
C THR A 49 0.05 -3.28 -8.14
N LEU A 50 -1.15 -3.78 -8.36
CA LEU A 50 -1.54 -5.16 -8.05
C LEU A 50 -1.49 -6.01 -9.32
N MET A 51 -0.68 -7.08 -9.29
CA MET A 51 -0.59 -8.04 -10.39
C MET A 51 -1.00 -9.44 -9.93
N VAL A 52 -1.80 -10.11 -10.77
CA VAL A 52 -2.11 -11.54 -10.61
C VAL A 52 -1.73 -12.23 -11.92
N GLY A 53 -0.55 -12.86 -11.94
CA GLY A 53 0.08 -13.38 -13.14
C GLY A 53 -0.79 -14.37 -13.92
N ASP A 54 -1.36 -15.36 -13.23
CA ASP A 54 -2.19 -16.39 -13.87
C ASP A 54 -3.51 -15.84 -14.43
N LEU A 55 -3.96 -14.68 -13.95
CA LEU A 55 -5.15 -14.00 -14.46
C LEU A 55 -4.82 -12.92 -15.49
N ASN A 56 -3.54 -12.66 -15.74
CA ASN A 56 -3.04 -11.52 -16.53
C ASN A 56 -3.67 -10.18 -16.11
N ILE A 57 -3.93 -10.03 -14.80
CA ILE A 57 -4.49 -8.81 -14.22
C ILE A 57 -3.33 -7.93 -13.78
N LYS A 58 -3.37 -6.66 -14.19
CA LYS A 58 -2.54 -5.57 -13.68
C LYS A 58 -3.44 -4.37 -13.40
N ILE A 59 -3.51 -3.95 -12.15
CA ILE A 59 -4.33 -2.81 -11.72
C ILE A 59 -3.41 -1.82 -11.02
N ASP A 60 -3.48 -0.57 -11.45
CA ASP A 60 -2.76 0.52 -10.84
C ASP A 60 -3.72 1.39 -10.02
N PHE A 61 -3.28 1.77 -8.82
CA PHE A 61 -3.99 2.64 -7.90
C PHE A 61 -3.08 3.84 -7.62
N ASP A 62 -3.54 5.02 -7.99
CA ASP A 62 -2.85 6.28 -7.70
C ASP A 62 -3.53 6.96 -6.51
N GLY A 63 -2.74 7.62 -5.66
CA GLY A 63 -3.24 8.33 -4.50
C GLY A 63 -2.20 9.30 -3.92
N THR A 64 -2.55 9.90 -2.80
CA THR A 64 -1.70 10.83 -2.05
C THR A 64 -1.65 10.42 -0.59
N ILE A 65 -0.50 10.65 0.04
CA ILE A 65 -0.27 10.46 1.47
C ILE A 65 -0.03 11.85 2.05
N GLU A 66 -0.96 12.32 2.86
CA GLU A 66 -0.86 13.58 3.58
C GLU A 66 -0.16 13.31 4.92
N LEU A 67 0.87 14.10 5.24
CA LEU A 67 1.59 14.01 6.52
C LEU A 67 1.00 14.93 7.60
N GLU A 68 0.00 15.74 7.25
CA GLU A 68 -0.76 16.67 8.12
C GLU A 68 -2.24 16.27 8.19
#